data_AF-A0A9N8MCI3-F1
#
_entry.id   AF-A0A9N8MCI3-F1
#
_cell.length_a   1.000
_cell.length_b   1.000
_cell.length_c   1.000
_cell.angle_alpha   90.00
_cell.angle_beta   90.00
_cell.angle_gamma   90.00
#
_symmetry.space_group_name_H-M   'P 1'
#
loop_
_entity.id
_entity.type
_entity.pdbx_description
1 polymer ?
#
loop_
_entity_poly.entity_id
_entity_poly.type
_entity_poly.pdbx_seq_one_letter_code
_entity_poly.pdbx_strand_id
1 'polypeptide(L)'
;MNGHLISPYHNAALADEIDFRDLFRPPVDSTQTCLRDQARIEGDAMANSFHEARAAYLSGDGALASTLSRKGRRHQARMVALNRQAADQIFEEKNSHQPAGTIDLHGLTVCEAIERTENFIRDARQGGHSEICVITGRGLHSPTQVAKIRPAIAKLVKDERLCARVHPDNDGMILVDLDRDGQNWALHDIDAWNRPLVTGSETDCVVM
;
A
#
# COMPACT_ATOMS: atom_id res chain seq x y z
N MET A 1 -64.80 9.78 -18.25
CA MET A 1 -64.31 11.13 -18.55
C MET A 1 -64.11 11.86 -17.23
N ASN A 2 -62.87 12.28 -16.98
CA ASN A 2 -62.39 13.26 -15.99
C ASN A 2 -62.81 13.10 -14.52
N GLY A 3 -61.98 12.39 -13.75
CA GLY A 3 -61.91 12.49 -12.29
C GLY A 3 -60.56 13.05 -11.86
N HIS A 4 -60.56 14.29 -11.37
CA HIS A 4 -59.41 14.96 -10.77
C HIS A 4 -59.35 14.53 -9.30
N LEU A 5 -58.35 13.74 -8.91
CA LEU A 5 -58.04 13.42 -7.52
C LEU A 5 -56.67 13.99 -7.20
N ILE A 6 -56.70 15.04 -6.38
CA ILE A 6 -55.55 15.63 -5.71
C ILE A 6 -55.10 14.61 -4.67
N SER A 7 -53.86 14.11 -4.79
CA SER A 7 -53.24 13.25 -3.77
C SER A 7 -52.34 14.09 -2.84
N PRO A 8 -52.31 13.80 -1.53
CA PRO A 8 -51.86 14.74 -0.50
C PRO A 8 -50.53 14.31 0.10
N TYR A 9 -49.42 14.95 -0.29
CA TYR A 9 -48.17 14.86 0.48
C TYR A 9 -47.44 16.21 0.49
N HIS A 10 -47.85 17.06 1.44
CA HIS A 10 -46.96 17.99 2.11
C HIS A 10 -46.37 17.26 3.32
N ASN A 11 -45.06 17.00 3.36
CA ASN A 11 -44.18 17.49 4.43
C ASN A 11 -42.75 16.93 4.37
N ALA A 12 -41.83 17.88 4.57
CA ALA A 12 -40.65 17.81 5.42
C ALA A 12 -39.56 16.75 5.19
N ALA A 13 -38.44 17.28 4.70
CA ALA A 13 -37.09 17.12 5.24
C ALA A 13 -36.33 15.79 5.03
N LEU A 14 -35.03 15.97 4.78
CA LEU A 14 -33.93 15.00 4.92
C LEU A 14 -33.81 13.96 3.81
N ALA A 15 -32.94 14.25 2.85
CA ALA A 15 -31.98 13.27 2.36
C ALA A 15 -30.79 14.06 1.80
N ASP A 16 -29.80 14.30 2.66
CA ASP A 16 -28.44 14.56 2.22
C ASP A 16 -28.06 13.49 1.20
N GLU A 17 -27.39 13.92 0.13
CA GLU A 17 -26.86 13.06 -0.93
C GLU A 17 -26.09 11.89 -0.32
N ILE A 18 -26.70 10.70 -0.28
CA ILE A 18 -25.95 9.46 -0.06
C ILE A 18 -25.18 9.24 -1.36
N ASP A 19 -23.89 9.59 -1.36
CA ASP A 19 -22.97 9.27 -2.45
C ASP A 19 -22.98 7.75 -2.62
N PHE A 20 -23.31 7.28 -3.83
CA PHE A 20 -23.27 5.84 -4.17
C PHE A 20 -21.89 5.22 -3.91
N ARG A 21 -20.83 6.03 -3.77
CA ARG A 21 -19.50 5.59 -3.32
C ARG A 21 -19.46 5.08 -1.87
N ASP A 22 -20.41 5.47 -1.01
CA ASP A 22 -20.45 5.01 0.39
C ASP A 22 -21.16 3.65 0.57
N LEU A 23 -21.93 3.19 -0.42
CA LEU A 23 -22.67 1.92 -0.35
C LEU A 23 -21.80 0.67 -0.58
N PHE A 24 -20.56 0.85 -1.05
CA PHE A 24 -19.59 -0.23 -1.26
C PHE A 24 -18.29 -0.04 -0.47
N ARG A 25 -18.25 0.84 0.54
CA ARG A 25 -17.14 0.85 1.50
C ARG A 25 -17.30 -0.39 2.39
N PRO A 26 -16.49 -1.45 2.26
CA PRO A 26 -16.53 -2.53 3.24
C PRO A 26 -16.26 -1.90 4.62
N PRO A 27 -16.76 -2.46 5.73
CA PRO A 27 -16.35 -1.98 7.05
C PRO A 27 -14.85 -2.25 7.20
N VAL A 28 -14.05 -1.26 6.82
CA VAL A 28 -12.61 -1.21 7.09
C VAL A 28 -12.52 -0.99 8.58
N ASP A 29 -11.72 -1.78 9.29
CA ASP A 29 -11.47 -1.59 10.72
C ASP A 29 -11.24 -0.08 10.98
N SER A 30 -12.13 0.48 11.80
CA SER A 30 -12.25 1.92 12.04
C SER A 30 -11.00 2.48 12.71
N THR A 31 -10.16 1.63 13.30
CA THR A 31 -8.97 2.01 14.04
C THR A 31 -7.75 2.25 13.13
N GLN A 32 -7.49 1.34 12.18
CA GLN A 32 -6.33 1.39 11.29
C GLN A 32 -6.45 2.53 10.28
N THR A 33 -7.65 2.71 9.71
CA THR A 33 -7.99 3.82 8.82
C THR A 33 -7.78 5.16 9.55
N CYS A 34 -8.21 5.24 10.81
CA CYS A 34 -8.03 6.43 11.64
C CYS A 34 -6.55 6.76 11.87
N LEU A 35 -5.68 5.77 12.15
CA LEU A 35 -4.24 6.00 12.32
C LEU A 35 -3.57 6.51 11.04
N ARG A 36 -3.92 5.95 9.87
CA ARG A 36 -3.39 6.42 8.58
C ARG A 36 -3.88 7.83 8.23
N ASP A 37 -5.12 8.15 8.56
CA ASP A 37 -5.66 9.51 8.40
C ASP A 37 -4.97 10.52 9.32
N GLN A 38 -4.72 10.16 10.59
CA GLN A 38 -3.94 10.99 11.50
C GLN A 38 -2.51 11.21 11.00
N ALA A 39 -1.86 10.16 10.49
CA ALA A 39 -0.53 10.28 9.90
C ALA A 39 -0.53 11.22 8.69
N ARG A 40 -1.55 11.17 7.84
CA ARG A 40 -1.73 12.08 6.71
C ARG A 40 -1.85 13.54 7.17
N ILE A 41 -2.67 13.81 8.19
CA ILE A 41 -2.83 15.16 8.77
C ILE A 41 -1.49 15.68 9.32
N GLU A 42 -0.75 14.86 10.05
CA GLU A 42 0.58 15.21 10.56
C GLU A 42 1.59 15.44 9.40
N GLY A 43 1.47 14.70 8.31
CA GLY A 43 2.24 14.90 7.08
C GLY A 43 1.96 16.24 6.39
N ASP A 44 0.69 16.63 6.29
CA ASP A 44 0.29 17.93 5.74
C ASP A 44 0.80 19.08 6.63
N ALA A 45 0.69 18.94 7.95
CA ALA A 45 1.22 19.91 8.91
C ALA A 45 2.76 20.02 8.85
N MET A 46 3.46 18.89 8.64
CA MET A 46 4.90 18.85 8.40
C MET A 46 5.27 19.62 7.14
N ALA A 47 4.61 19.34 6.02
CA ALA A 47 4.87 19.99 4.73
C ALA A 47 4.68 21.50 4.81
N ASN A 48 3.58 21.95 5.43
CA ASN A 48 3.31 23.36 5.67
C ASN A 48 4.40 24.01 6.53
N SER A 49 4.81 23.37 7.63
CA SER A 49 5.84 23.89 8.53
C SER A 49 7.19 24.06 7.81
N PHE A 50 7.57 23.12 6.94
CA PHE A 50 8.81 23.25 6.17
C PHE A 50 8.72 24.28 5.05
N HIS A 51 7.56 24.42 4.41
CA HIS A 51 7.31 25.48 3.44
C HIS A 51 7.47 26.87 4.09
N GLU A 52 6.84 27.09 5.24
CA GLU A 52 6.97 28.34 6.02
C GLU A 52 8.40 28.55 6.51
N ALA A 53 9.07 27.51 7.01
CA ALA A 53 10.47 27.59 7.45
C ALA A 53 11.40 28.04 6.32
N ARG A 54 11.18 27.52 5.10
CA ARG A 54 11.93 27.91 3.91
C ARG A 54 11.66 29.37 3.53
N ALA A 55 10.41 29.81 3.58
CA ALA A 55 10.05 31.20 3.31
C ALA A 55 10.73 32.17 4.30
N ALA A 56 10.70 31.85 5.60
CA ALA A 56 11.35 32.65 6.65
C ALA A 56 12.87 32.71 6.49
N TYR A 57 13.50 31.59 6.07
CA TYR A 57 14.92 31.57 5.77
C TYR A 57 15.28 32.49 4.60
N LEU A 58 14.47 32.44 3.52
CA LEU A 58 14.67 33.28 2.34
C LEU A 58 14.43 34.77 2.63
N SER A 59 13.60 35.11 3.63
CA SER A 59 13.41 36.49 4.09
C SER A 59 14.45 36.95 5.12
N GLY A 60 15.44 36.12 5.45
CA GLY A 60 16.51 36.43 6.40
C GLY A 60 16.15 36.26 7.88
N ASP A 61 14.95 35.74 8.20
CA ASP A 61 14.54 35.46 9.58
C ASP A 61 14.93 34.03 9.98
N GLY A 62 16.20 33.88 10.35
CA GLY A 62 16.76 32.59 10.77
C GLY A 62 16.14 32.04 12.07
N ALA A 63 15.67 32.90 12.97
CA ALA A 63 15.09 32.50 14.24
C ALA A 63 13.70 31.86 14.02
N LEU A 64 12.87 32.50 13.18
CA LEU A 64 11.59 31.94 12.77
C LEU A 64 11.78 30.66 11.95
N ALA A 65 12.70 30.66 10.99
CA ALA A 65 13.02 29.48 10.18
C ALA A 65 13.41 28.27 11.05
N SER A 66 14.27 28.47 12.05
CA SER A 66 14.68 27.41 12.98
C SER A 66 13.51 26.89 13.81
N THR A 67 12.62 27.77 14.27
CA THR A 67 11.43 27.39 15.06
C THR A 67 10.44 26.59 14.24
N LEU A 68 10.14 27.03 13.02
CA LEU A 68 9.26 26.31 12.09
C LEU A 68 9.87 24.98 11.64
N SER A 69 11.20 24.93 11.42
CA SER A 69 11.91 23.70 11.10
C SER A 69 11.82 22.67 12.25
N ARG A 70 11.97 23.11 13.50
CA ARG A 70 11.74 22.24 14.67
C ARG A 70 10.29 21.76 14.77
N LYS A 71 9.32 22.62 14.46
CA LYS A 71 7.90 22.25 14.38
C LYS A 71 7.67 21.17 13.30
N GLY A 72 8.20 21.36 12.11
CA GLY A 72 8.15 20.38 11.01
C GLY A 72 8.74 19.03 11.41
N ARG A 73 9.91 19.00 12.07
CA ARG A 73 10.51 17.75 12.59
C ARG A 73 9.62 17.04 13.62
N ARG A 74 8.88 17.77 14.46
CA ARG A 74 7.93 17.16 15.43
C ARG A 74 6.76 16.49 14.70
N HIS A 75 6.18 17.17 13.72
CA HIS A 75 5.12 16.61 12.88
C HIS A 75 5.62 15.39 12.09
N GLN A 76 6.84 15.45 11.55
CA GLN A 76 7.49 14.32 10.89
C GLN A 76 7.61 13.10 11.82
N ALA A 77 8.11 13.30 13.05
CA ALA A 77 8.26 12.22 14.01
C ALA A 77 6.91 11.58 14.37
N ARG A 78 5.85 12.38 14.54
CA ARG A 78 4.50 11.88 14.81
C ARG A 78 3.91 11.11 13.62
N MET A 79 4.01 11.67 12.41
CA MET A 79 3.58 10.99 11.19
C MET A 79 4.24 9.62 11.05
N VAL A 80 5.56 9.54 11.25
CA VAL A 80 6.31 8.27 11.18
C VAL A 80 5.83 7.30 12.26
N ALA A 81 5.62 7.75 13.50
CA ALA A 81 5.14 6.91 14.58
C ALA A 81 3.73 6.35 14.32
N LEU A 82 2.82 7.18 13.82
CA LEU A 82 1.44 6.79 13.49
C LEU A 82 1.40 5.81 12.32
N ASN A 83 2.17 6.06 11.25
CA ASN A 83 2.27 5.13 10.13
C ASN A 83 2.83 3.77 10.57
N ARG A 84 3.88 3.78 11.40
CA ARG A 84 4.46 2.57 11.97
C ARG A 84 3.43 1.81 12.82
N GLN A 85 2.71 2.49 13.70
CA GLN A 85 1.67 1.86 14.51
C GLN A 85 0.58 1.23 13.66
N ALA A 86 0.12 1.92 12.61
CA ALA A 86 -0.86 1.37 11.67
C ALA A 86 -0.31 0.15 10.91
N ALA A 87 0.93 0.23 10.43
CA ALA A 87 1.59 -0.89 9.75
C ALA A 87 1.75 -2.11 10.66
N ASP A 88 2.12 -1.90 11.92
CA ASP A 88 2.29 -2.99 12.90
C ASP A 88 0.95 -3.69 13.17
N GLN A 89 -0.15 -2.93 13.33
CA GLN A 89 -1.49 -3.50 13.52
C GLN A 89 -1.96 -4.30 12.31
N ILE A 90 -1.83 -3.73 11.10
CA ILE A 90 -2.19 -4.41 9.85
C ILE A 90 -1.36 -5.69 9.72
N PHE A 91 -0.05 -5.60 9.93
CA PHE A 91 0.85 -6.74 9.78
C PHE A 91 0.50 -7.86 10.77
N GLU A 92 0.29 -7.54 12.04
CA GLU A 92 -0.07 -8.52 13.07
C GLU A 92 -1.41 -9.22 12.77
N GLU A 93 -2.43 -8.44 12.40
CA GLU A 93 -3.74 -8.99 12.03
C GLU A 93 -3.61 -9.98 10.86
N LYS A 94 -2.87 -9.61 9.81
CA LYS A 94 -2.73 -10.44 8.61
C LYS A 94 -1.82 -11.65 8.78
N ASN A 95 -0.80 -11.56 9.62
CA ASN A 95 0.21 -12.62 9.75
C ASN A 95 -0.05 -13.57 10.92
N SER A 96 -0.92 -13.22 11.87
CA SER A 96 -1.24 -14.04 13.05
C SER A 96 -1.75 -15.46 12.74
N HIS A 97 -2.36 -15.65 11.57
CA HIS A 97 -2.93 -16.93 11.14
C HIS A 97 -2.20 -17.53 9.93
N GLN A 98 -1.09 -16.93 9.50
CA GLN A 98 -0.35 -17.43 8.34
C GLN A 98 0.52 -18.63 8.71
N PRO A 99 0.68 -19.60 7.78
CA PRO A 99 1.56 -20.73 8.02
C PRO A 99 3.02 -20.27 8.11
N ALA A 100 3.84 -21.06 8.81
CA ALA A 100 5.27 -20.80 8.89
C ALA A 100 5.90 -20.68 7.50
N GLY A 101 6.80 -19.70 7.33
CA GLY A 101 7.40 -19.38 6.04
C GLY A 101 6.51 -18.53 5.11
N THR A 102 5.33 -18.11 5.53
CA THR A 102 4.49 -17.16 4.79
C THR A 102 4.45 -15.79 5.46
N ILE A 103 4.56 -14.74 4.65
CA ILE A 103 4.43 -13.35 5.07
C ILE A 103 3.43 -12.62 4.17
N ASP A 104 2.51 -11.90 4.80
CA ASP A 104 1.51 -11.08 4.13
C ASP A 104 1.78 -9.59 4.35
N LEU A 105 1.94 -8.87 3.22
CA LEU A 105 2.34 -7.47 3.16
C LEU A 105 1.24 -6.59 2.56
N HIS A 106 0.06 -7.14 2.25
CA HIS A 106 -1.00 -6.32 1.66
C HIS A 106 -1.45 -5.22 2.63
N GLY A 107 -1.74 -4.04 2.08
CA GLY A 107 -2.14 -2.87 2.87
C GLY A 107 -0.98 -2.08 3.46
N LEU A 108 0.25 -2.60 3.42
CA LEU A 108 1.44 -1.84 3.80
C LEU A 108 1.87 -0.86 2.70
N THR A 109 2.66 0.13 3.07
CA THR A 109 3.41 0.93 2.09
C THR A 109 4.61 0.13 1.56
N VAL A 110 5.18 0.58 0.45
CA VAL A 110 6.35 -0.07 -0.17
C VAL A 110 7.53 -0.13 0.80
N CYS A 111 7.84 0.95 1.51
CA CYS A 111 8.97 0.99 2.43
C CYS A 111 8.77 0.01 3.60
N GLU A 112 7.57 -0.01 4.18
CA GLU A 112 7.21 -0.93 5.27
C GLU A 112 7.31 -2.39 4.79
N ALA A 113 6.83 -2.68 3.58
CA ALA A 113 6.87 -4.02 3.01
C ALA A 113 8.31 -4.51 2.77
N ILE A 114 9.21 -3.65 2.28
CA ILE A 114 10.63 -3.98 2.09
C ILE A 114 11.27 -4.33 3.44
N GLU A 115 11.14 -3.45 4.44
CA GLU A 115 11.74 -3.66 5.78
C GLU A 115 11.26 -4.97 6.41
N ARG A 116 9.95 -5.26 6.32
CA ARG A 116 9.37 -6.50 6.83
C ARG A 116 9.89 -7.73 6.09
N THR A 117 10.05 -7.64 4.77
CA THR A 117 10.55 -8.75 3.95
C THR A 117 12.02 -9.05 4.24
N GLU A 118 12.87 -8.04 4.37
CA GLU A 118 14.29 -8.19 4.73
C GLU A 118 14.46 -8.92 6.07
N ASN A 119 13.70 -8.50 7.08
CA ASN A 119 13.71 -9.16 8.38
C ASN A 119 13.20 -10.60 8.28
N PHE A 120 12.11 -10.82 7.54
CA PHE A 120 11.54 -12.15 7.36
C PHE A 120 12.47 -13.13 6.64
N ILE A 121 13.17 -12.69 5.59
CA ILE A 121 14.19 -13.49 4.90
C ILE A 121 15.30 -13.90 5.87
N ARG A 122 15.77 -12.96 6.71
CA ARG A 122 16.81 -13.23 7.70
C ARG A 122 16.34 -14.27 8.72
N ASP A 123 15.16 -14.09 9.27
CA ASP A 123 14.59 -14.97 10.29
C ASP A 123 14.29 -16.37 9.71
N ALA A 124 13.76 -16.43 8.49
CA ALA A 124 13.48 -17.68 7.79
C ALA A 124 14.77 -18.48 7.51
N ARG A 125 15.85 -17.82 7.07
CA ARG A 125 17.17 -18.46 6.91
C ARG A 125 17.70 -19.00 8.24
N GLN A 126 17.58 -18.24 9.32
CA GLN A 126 17.99 -18.70 10.65
C GLN A 126 17.13 -19.87 11.16
N GLY A 127 15.86 -19.90 10.79
CA GLY A 127 14.93 -20.99 11.08
C GLY A 127 15.10 -22.23 10.19
N GLY A 128 16.01 -22.21 9.20
CA GLY A 128 16.25 -23.34 8.30
C GLY A 128 15.18 -23.52 7.21
N HIS A 129 14.43 -22.47 6.86
CA HIS A 129 13.51 -22.50 5.73
C HIS A 129 14.29 -22.41 4.41
N SER A 130 13.99 -23.34 3.50
CA SER A 130 14.53 -23.33 2.14
C SER A 130 13.75 -22.43 1.18
N GLU A 131 12.50 -22.14 1.51
CA GLU A 131 11.60 -21.32 0.70
C GLU A 131 10.67 -20.51 1.61
N ILE A 132 10.32 -19.31 1.16
CA ILE A 132 9.28 -18.48 1.77
C ILE A 132 8.23 -18.06 0.74
N CYS A 133 7.06 -17.73 1.25
CA CYS A 133 5.94 -17.22 0.48
C CYS A 133 5.60 -15.78 0.88
N VAL A 134 5.66 -14.85 -0.07
CA VAL A 134 5.40 -13.43 0.13
C VAL A 134 4.11 -13.03 -0.59
N ILE A 135 3.11 -12.58 0.17
CA ILE A 135 1.84 -12.09 -0.36
C ILE A 135 1.91 -10.55 -0.47
N THR A 136 1.89 -10.03 -1.68
CA THR A 136 1.95 -8.58 -1.95
C THR A 136 0.57 -7.95 -2.21
N GLY A 137 -0.45 -8.80 -2.40
CA GLY A 137 -1.81 -8.41 -2.80
C GLY A 137 -1.96 -8.17 -4.31
N ARG A 138 -3.20 -8.21 -4.81
CA ARG A 138 -3.55 -8.12 -6.25
C ARG A 138 -3.63 -6.69 -6.81
N GLY A 139 -3.38 -5.66 -6.02
CA GLY A 139 -3.46 -4.26 -6.47
C GLY A 139 -4.87 -3.69 -6.71
N LEU A 140 -5.93 -4.48 -6.50
CA LEU A 140 -7.34 -4.13 -6.74
C LEU A 140 -7.84 -2.88 -5.98
N HIS A 141 -7.17 -2.48 -4.90
CA HIS A 141 -7.57 -1.34 -4.05
C HIS A 141 -6.62 -0.14 -4.10
N SER A 142 -5.60 -0.14 -4.99
CA SER A 142 -4.79 1.07 -5.16
C SER A 142 -5.53 2.05 -6.09
N PRO A 143 -5.55 3.37 -5.79
CA PRO A 143 -6.19 4.38 -6.64
C PRO A 143 -5.68 4.38 -8.09
N THR A 144 -4.49 3.80 -8.31
CA THR A 144 -3.81 3.70 -9.61
C THR A 144 -3.83 2.29 -10.21
N GLN A 145 -4.48 1.30 -9.57
CA GLN A 145 -4.44 -0.13 -9.94
C GLN A 145 -3.03 -0.78 -10.09
N VAL A 146 -1.96 -0.06 -9.76
CA VAL A 146 -0.58 -0.58 -9.78
C VAL A 146 -0.23 -1.13 -8.40
N ALA A 147 -0.07 -2.45 -8.29
CA ALA A 147 0.47 -3.10 -7.10
C ALA A 147 1.94 -2.68 -6.90
N LYS A 148 2.20 -1.58 -6.18
CA LYS A 148 3.56 -1.03 -5.99
C LYS A 148 4.48 -1.90 -5.13
N ILE A 149 3.92 -2.78 -4.30
CA ILE A 149 4.70 -3.68 -3.43
C ILE A 149 5.38 -4.76 -4.26
N ARG A 150 4.67 -5.39 -5.20
CA ARG A 150 5.21 -6.46 -6.06
C ARG A 150 6.54 -6.10 -6.76
N PRO A 151 6.66 -4.98 -7.52
CA PRO A 151 7.93 -4.62 -8.15
C PRO A 151 9.03 -4.29 -7.14
N ALA A 152 8.67 -3.78 -5.95
CA ALA A 152 9.63 -3.47 -4.91
C ALA A 152 10.22 -4.75 -4.28
N ILE A 153 9.38 -5.73 -3.97
CA ILE A 153 9.83 -7.04 -3.46
C ILE A 153 10.63 -7.78 -4.53
N ALA A 154 10.21 -7.72 -5.79
CA ALA A 154 10.95 -8.30 -6.90
C ALA A 154 12.37 -7.76 -7.01
N LYS A 155 12.51 -6.43 -6.88
CA LYS A 155 13.82 -5.77 -6.86
C LYS A 155 14.64 -6.20 -5.65
N LEU A 156 14.04 -6.24 -4.46
CA LEU A 156 14.72 -6.68 -3.23
C LEU A 156 15.29 -8.11 -3.38
N VAL A 157 14.49 -9.06 -3.85
CA VAL A 157 14.92 -10.45 -4.08
C VAL A 157 16.12 -10.50 -5.04
N LYS A 158 16.07 -9.70 -6.11
CA LYS A 158 17.19 -9.59 -7.08
C LYS A 158 18.45 -9.02 -6.44
N ASP A 159 18.31 -7.97 -5.63
CA ASP A 159 19.43 -7.31 -4.94
C ASP A 159 20.08 -8.27 -3.91
N GLU A 160 19.28 -9.12 -3.25
CA GLU A 160 19.70 -10.19 -2.34
C GLU A 160 20.26 -11.44 -3.07
N ARG A 161 20.30 -11.43 -4.41
CA ARG A 161 20.71 -12.57 -5.27
C ARG A 161 19.94 -13.86 -5.00
N LEU A 162 18.70 -13.70 -4.55
CA LEU A 162 17.74 -14.77 -4.38
C LEU A 162 16.96 -14.97 -5.67
N CYS A 163 16.26 -16.09 -5.76
CA CYS A 163 15.35 -16.33 -6.86
C CYS A 163 13.93 -16.44 -6.36
N ALA A 164 13.00 -15.99 -7.19
CA ALA A 164 11.59 -16.10 -6.89
C ALA A 164 10.77 -16.42 -8.13
N ARG A 165 9.55 -16.90 -7.91
CA ARG A 165 8.53 -17.16 -8.93
C ARG A 165 7.17 -16.70 -8.43
N VAL A 166 6.29 -16.30 -9.33
CA VAL A 166 4.89 -16.00 -8.98
C VAL A 166 4.14 -17.32 -8.82
N HIS A 167 3.24 -17.39 -7.85
CA HIS A 167 2.39 -18.56 -7.68
C HIS A 167 1.44 -18.69 -8.90
N PRO A 168 1.35 -19.87 -9.55
CA PRO A 168 0.60 -20.04 -10.79
C PRO A 168 -0.89 -19.66 -10.64
N ASP A 169 -1.48 -19.95 -9.49
CA ASP A 169 -2.90 -19.68 -9.22
C ASP A 169 -3.16 -18.37 -8.45
N ASN A 170 -2.11 -17.62 -8.08
CA ASN A 170 -2.24 -16.39 -7.29
C ASN A 170 -1.14 -15.38 -7.65
N ASP A 171 -1.48 -14.44 -8.52
CA ASP A 171 -0.60 -13.38 -9.02
C ASP A 171 -0.12 -12.38 -7.95
N GLY A 172 -0.79 -12.37 -6.80
CA GLY A 172 -0.42 -11.59 -5.62
C GLY A 172 0.51 -12.33 -4.65
N MET A 173 0.98 -13.54 -4.99
CA MET A 173 1.82 -14.39 -4.16
C MET A 173 3.13 -14.73 -4.88
N ILE A 174 4.25 -14.54 -4.18
CA ILE A 174 5.61 -14.73 -4.69
C ILE A 174 6.29 -15.79 -3.82
N LEU A 175 6.79 -16.84 -4.44
CA LEU A 175 7.58 -17.88 -3.80
C LEU A 175 9.06 -17.54 -3.97
N VAL A 176 9.81 -17.39 -2.87
CA VAL A 176 11.23 -17.03 -2.86
C VAL A 176 12.04 -18.21 -2.32
N ASP A 177 12.98 -18.70 -3.14
CA ASP A 177 13.95 -19.73 -2.77
C ASP A 177 15.11 -19.08 -2.01
N LEU A 178 15.38 -19.56 -0.79
CA LEU A 178 16.39 -19.01 0.12
C LEU A 178 17.73 -19.73 0.07
N ASP A 179 17.75 -20.98 -0.44
CA ASP A 179 18.92 -21.87 -0.39
C ASP A 179 19.80 -21.74 -1.62
N ARG A 180 19.25 -21.30 -2.74
CA ARG A 180 19.99 -21.25 -3.98
C ARG A 180 20.47 -19.83 -4.31
N ASP A 181 21.79 -19.70 -4.48
CA ASP A 181 22.40 -18.52 -5.07
C ASP A 181 21.91 -18.32 -6.51
N GLY A 182 21.38 -17.14 -6.83
CA GLY A 182 20.82 -16.80 -8.14
C GLY A 182 21.81 -16.72 -9.31
N GLN A 183 22.98 -17.35 -9.21
CA GLN A 183 24.05 -17.31 -10.20
C GLN A 183 23.93 -18.35 -11.32
N ASN A 184 23.02 -19.34 -11.24
CA ASN A 184 23.00 -20.43 -12.24
C ASN A 184 21.62 -20.97 -12.65
N TRP A 185 20.56 -20.15 -12.80
CA TRP A 185 19.38 -20.60 -13.55
C TRP A 185 18.79 -19.47 -14.38
N ALA A 186 18.27 -19.85 -15.53
CA ALA A 186 17.60 -18.99 -16.49
C ALA A 186 16.56 -18.11 -15.77
N LEU A 187 16.66 -16.81 -16.04
CA LEU A 187 15.65 -15.80 -15.76
C LEU A 187 14.27 -16.28 -16.24
N HIS A 188 13.51 -16.96 -15.38
CA HIS A 188 12.06 -16.88 -15.48
C HIS A 188 11.61 -15.69 -14.63
N ASP A 189 11.72 -14.54 -15.30
CA ASP A 189 10.66 -13.56 -15.36
C ASP A 189 10.47 -12.54 -14.24
N ILE A 190 11.51 -12.17 -13.48
CA ILE A 190 11.48 -10.88 -12.74
C ILE A 190 11.03 -9.72 -13.67
N ASP A 191 11.43 -9.77 -14.95
CA ASP A 191 11.07 -8.78 -15.96
C ASP A 191 9.66 -8.96 -16.55
N ALA A 192 9.07 -10.17 -16.64
CA ALA A 192 7.65 -10.30 -16.99
C ALA A 192 6.70 -10.00 -15.83
N TRP A 193 7.18 -9.93 -14.57
CA TRP A 193 6.33 -9.56 -13.44
C TRP A 193 5.80 -8.12 -13.49
N ASN A 194 6.44 -7.25 -14.27
CA ASN A 194 6.03 -5.86 -14.49
C ASN A 194 5.19 -5.68 -15.76
N ARG A 195 4.96 -6.74 -16.55
CA ARG A 195 4.14 -6.66 -17.75
C ARG A 195 2.67 -6.59 -17.33
N PRO A 196 1.85 -5.67 -17.87
CA PRO A 196 0.42 -5.68 -17.62
C PRO A 196 -0.15 -7.07 -17.92
N LEU A 197 -1.02 -7.58 -17.05
CA LEU A 197 -1.80 -8.78 -17.34
C LEU A 197 -2.64 -8.47 -18.58
N VAL A 198 -2.19 -8.93 -19.75
CA VAL A 198 -3.03 -8.92 -20.95
C VAL A 198 -4.12 -9.95 -20.69
N THR A 199 -5.29 -9.48 -20.24
CA THR A 199 -6.52 -10.26 -20.31
C THR A 199 -6.80 -10.45 -21.80
N GLY A 200 -6.56 -11.68 -22.28
CA GLY A 200 -6.47 -11.97 -23.71
C GLY A 200 -7.74 -11.65 -24.50
N SER A 201 -7.54 -11.32 -25.77
CA SER A 201 -7.92 -12.21 -26.88
C SER A 201 -7.23 -11.70 -28.14
N GLU A 202 -6.38 -12.52 -28.76
CA GLU A 202 -6.10 -12.40 -30.18
C GLU A 202 -7.43 -12.58 -30.94
N THR A 203 -7.96 -11.49 -31.46
CA THR A 203 -8.66 -11.48 -32.75
C THR A 203 -8.42 -10.12 -33.39
N ASP A 204 -7.53 -10.15 -34.38
CA ASP A 204 -7.76 -9.58 -35.70
C ASP A 204 -8.52 -8.25 -35.78
N CYS A 205 -7.79 -7.17 -36.10
CA CYS A 205 -8.29 -6.04 -36.88
C CYS A 205 -7.10 -5.28 -37.45
N VAL A 206 -6.58 -5.76 -38.59
CA VAL A 206 -5.97 -4.87 -39.57
C VAL A 206 -7.10 -3.99 -40.10
N VAL A 207 -7.03 -2.68 -39.89
CA VAL A 207 -7.75 -1.73 -40.74
C VAL A 207 -6.75 -0.69 -41.20
N MET A 208 -6.63 -0.60 -42.53
CA MET A 208 -5.88 0.39 -43.30
C MET A 208 -6.24 1.83 -42.92
#